data_AF-A0AAE8W7S8-F1
#
_entry.id   AF-A0AAE8W7S8-F1
#
_cell.length_a   1.000
_cell.length_b   1.000
_cell.length_c   1.000
_cell.angle_alpha   90.00
_cell.angle_beta   90.00
_cell.angle_gamma   90.00
#
_symmetry.space_group_name_H-M   'P 1'
#
loop_
_entity.id
_entity.type
_entity.pdbx_description
1 polymer ?
#
loop_
_entity_poly.entity_id
_entity_poly.type
_entity_poly.pdbx_seq_one_letter_code
_entity_poly.pdbx_strand_id
1 'polypeptide(L)'
;MTPRRIRTVRGILGTVADAVRSVIAPATLVEHTGTQALAADPADTYSADEMPDVATIERAALSLDLANDNARRADRAKRAARKVLDRLPAGTYGTWVVERVASSRQAADLDQIRAIFKAHSLGPVPMKTNAPSLKVRRAEIVPADPTTAVAAELATV
;
A
#
# COMPACT_ATOMS: atom_id res chain seq x y z
N MET A 1 -2.31 32.25 21.06
CA MET A 1 -2.59 32.69 19.68
C MET A 1 -2.42 31.49 18.75
N THR A 2 -3.53 30.85 18.38
CA THR A 2 -3.56 29.54 17.69
C THR A 2 -3.57 29.75 16.17
N PRO A 3 -2.73 29.10 15.36
CA PRO A 3 -2.78 29.29 13.92
C PRO A 3 -4.00 28.59 13.31
N ARG A 4 -4.86 29.35 12.63
CA ARG A 4 -5.98 28.84 11.82
C ARG A 4 -5.43 28.14 10.57
N ARG A 5 -5.77 26.86 10.40
CA ARG A 5 -5.49 26.10 9.16
C ARG A 5 -6.34 26.66 8.01
N ILE A 6 -5.70 27.31 7.04
CA ILE A 6 -6.36 27.72 5.79
C ILE A 6 -6.58 26.46 4.95
N ARG A 7 -7.84 26.02 4.83
CA ARG A 7 -8.24 24.95 3.89
C ARG A 7 -8.23 25.53 2.48
N THR A 8 -7.47 24.92 1.58
CA THR A 8 -7.44 25.29 0.16
C THR A 8 -8.79 25.00 -0.50
N VAL A 9 -9.24 25.91 -1.38
CA VAL A 9 -10.54 25.86 -2.10
C VAL A 9 -10.78 24.51 -2.80
N ARG A 10 -9.70 23.85 -3.24
CA ARG A 10 -9.75 22.51 -3.85
C ARG A 10 -10.28 21.42 -2.91
N GLY A 11 -10.11 21.56 -1.60
CA GLY A 11 -10.65 20.63 -0.60
C GLY A 11 -12.17 20.74 -0.44
N ILE A 12 -12.74 21.94 -0.62
CA ILE A 12 -14.19 22.16 -0.47
C ILE A 12 -14.95 21.53 -1.65
N LEU A 13 -14.42 21.66 -2.87
CA LEU A 13 -15.05 21.06 -4.06
C LEU A 13 -15.04 19.52 -4.02
N GLY A 14 -13.97 18.91 -3.50
CA GLY A 14 -13.91 17.45 -3.29
C GLY A 14 -14.98 16.96 -2.31
N THR A 15 -15.20 17.69 -1.22
CA THR A 15 -16.21 17.31 -0.22
C THR A 15 -17.65 17.38 -0.73
N VAL A 16 -17.95 18.31 -1.65
CA VAL A 16 -19.29 18.40 -2.24
C VAL A 16 -19.51 17.27 -3.26
N ALA A 17 -18.51 16.94 -4.07
CA ALA A 17 -18.60 15.86 -5.04
C ALA A 17 -18.78 14.48 -4.37
N ASP A 18 -18.07 14.23 -3.25
CA ASP A 18 -18.24 13.00 -2.47
C ASP A 18 -19.61 12.95 -1.78
N ALA A 19 -20.12 14.08 -1.29
CA ALA A 19 -21.46 14.15 -0.69
C ALA A 19 -22.56 13.86 -1.72
N VAL A 20 -22.46 14.41 -2.93
CA VAL A 20 -23.42 14.15 -4.02
C VAL A 20 -23.36 12.68 -4.46
N ARG A 21 -22.15 12.12 -4.58
CA ARG A 21 -21.96 10.69 -4.92
C ARG A 21 -22.53 9.76 -3.84
N SER A 22 -22.37 10.12 -2.58
CA SER A 22 -22.92 9.38 -1.43
C SER A 22 -24.45 9.32 -1.42
N VAL A 23 -25.13 10.29 -2.02
CA VAL A 23 -26.61 10.34 -2.06
C VAL A 23 -27.16 9.60 -3.29
N ILE A 24 -26.49 9.71 -4.44
CA ILE A 24 -26.98 9.17 -5.70
C ILE A 24 -26.71 7.66 -5.85
N ALA A 25 -25.60 7.15 -5.29
CA ALA A 25 -25.23 5.75 -5.41
C ALA A 25 -24.47 5.25 -4.17
N PRO A 26 -25.15 5.04 -3.03
CA PRO A 26 -24.49 4.56 -1.81
C PRO A 26 -23.90 3.15 -1.96
N ALA A 27 -24.50 2.29 -2.80
CA ALA A 27 -24.06 0.90 -3.00
C ALA A 27 -22.72 0.79 -3.76
N THR A 28 -22.48 1.63 -4.77
CA THR A 28 -21.25 1.58 -5.59
C THR A 28 -20.01 2.10 -4.86
N LEU A 29 -20.20 2.80 -3.74
CA LEU A 29 -19.13 3.25 -2.85
C LEU A 29 -18.58 2.13 -1.95
N VAL A 30 -19.38 1.08 -1.69
CA VAL A 30 -19.02 -0.03 -0.77
C VAL A 30 -18.48 -1.25 -1.53
N GLU A 31 -18.86 -1.41 -2.80
CA GLU A 31 -18.56 -2.61 -3.61
C GLU A 31 -17.11 -2.75 -4.07
N HIS A 32 -16.21 -1.81 -3.78
CA HIS A 32 -14.78 -1.95 -4.09
C HIS A 32 -13.94 -2.51 -2.96
N THR A 33 -14.55 -3.28 -2.05
CA THR A 33 -13.81 -4.28 -1.27
C THR A 33 -13.77 -5.56 -2.09
N GLY A 34 -12.99 -5.56 -3.17
CA GLY A 34 -12.73 -6.79 -3.91
C GLY A 34 -12.19 -7.82 -2.93
N THR A 35 -12.92 -8.93 -2.76
CA THR A 35 -12.50 -10.09 -1.97
C THR A 35 -11.22 -10.63 -2.60
N GLN A 36 -10.07 -10.11 -2.16
CA GLN A 36 -8.79 -10.63 -2.60
C GLN A 36 -8.69 -12.06 -2.10
N ALA A 37 -8.65 -13.01 -3.04
CA ALA A 37 -8.39 -14.40 -2.71
C ALA A 37 -7.07 -14.50 -1.94
N LEU A 38 -7.06 -15.26 -0.86
CA LEU A 38 -5.84 -15.55 -0.11
C LEU A 38 -4.89 -16.31 -1.05
N ALA A 39 -3.64 -15.86 -1.10
CA ALA A 39 -2.61 -16.59 -1.82
C ALA A 39 -2.25 -17.85 -1.03
N ALA A 40 -1.77 -18.89 -1.74
CA ALA A 40 -1.15 -20.03 -1.08
C ALA A 40 0.07 -19.57 -0.27
N ASP A 41 0.32 -20.25 0.83
CA ASP A 41 1.51 -20.01 1.64
C ASP A 41 2.78 -20.24 0.81
N PRO A 42 3.87 -19.50 1.10
CA PRO A 42 5.13 -19.72 0.41
C PRO A 42 5.65 -21.13 0.69
N ALA A 43 6.41 -21.70 -0.26
CA ALA A 43 6.96 -23.04 -0.11
C ALA A 43 7.95 -23.16 1.07
N ASP A 44 8.52 -22.03 1.51
CA ASP A 44 9.53 -21.93 2.57
C ASP A 44 8.92 -21.25 3.80
N THR A 45 8.08 -21.98 4.53
CA THR A 45 7.49 -21.55 5.81
C THR A 45 8.13 -22.30 6.96
N TYR A 46 8.20 -21.65 8.13
CA TYR A 46 8.70 -22.29 9.35
C TYR A 46 7.89 -23.55 9.68
N SER A 47 8.61 -24.65 9.93
CA SER A 47 8.01 -25.82 10.55
C SER A 47 7.67 -25.55 12.03
N ALA A 48 6.89 -26.42 12.66
CA ALA A 48 6.48 -26.25 14.06
C ALA A 48 7.67 -26.20 15.03
N ASP A 49 8.71 -26.97 14.75
CA ASP A 49 9.91 -27.06 15.60
C ASP A 49 10.90 -25.91 15.37
N GLU A 50 10.77 -25.20 14.24
CA GLU A 50 11.61 -24.06 13.86
C GLU A 50 10.93 -22.72 14.13
N MET A 51 9.69 -22.74 14.63
CA MET A 51 8.89 -21.54 14.84
C MET A 51 9.57 -20.61 15.86
N PRO A 52 9.86 -19.34 15.50
CA PRO A 52 10.41 -18.39 16.45
C PRO A 52 9.42 -18.11 17.59
N ASP A 53 9.94 -17.64 18.72
CA ASP A 53 9.10 -17.25 19.84
C ASP A 53 8.15 -16.11 19.46
N VAL A 54 6.97 -16.10 20.08
CA VAL A 54 5.92 -15.10 19.81
C VAL A 54 6.47 -13.67 19.97
N ALA A 55 7.32 -13.44 20.97
CA ALA A 55 7.94 -12.14 21.21
C ALA A 55 8.82 -11.68 20.04
N THR A 56 9.53 -12.58 19.34
CA THR A 56 10.28 -12.23 18.13
C THR A 56 9.36 -11.95 16.96
N ILE A 57 8.29 -12.73 16.79
CA ILE A 57 7.29 -12.48 15.73
C ILE A 57 6.64 -11.10 15.91
N GLU A 58 6.21 -10.77 17.13
CA GLU A 58 5.61 -9.47 17.46
C GLU A 58 6.59 -8.32 17.24
N ARG A 59 7.85 -8.49 17.66
CA ARG A 59 8.92 -7.49 17.45
C ARG A 59 9.19 -7.28 15.97
N ALA A 60 9.21 -8.34 15.18
CA ALA A 60 9.39 -8.28 13.73
C ALA A 60 8.22 -7.57 13.05
N ALA A 61 6.97 -7.90 13.43
CA ALA A 61 5.77 -7.27 12.92
C ALA A 61 5.73 -5.76 13.21
N LEU A 62 6.03 -5.37 14.45
CA LEU A 62 6.12 -3.97 14.85
C LEU A 62 7.22 -3.23 14.09
N SER A 63 8.39 -3.85 13.92
CA SER A 63 9.51 -3.25 13.18
C SER A 63 9.15 -3.01 11.71
N LEU A 64 8.46 -3.96 11.07
CA LEU A 64 7.98 -3.84 9.70
C LEU A 64 6.95 -2.70 9.56
N ASP A 65 6.03 -2.57 10.51
CA ASP A 65 5.03 -1.50 10.50
C ASP A 65 5.67 -0.11 10.59
N LEU A 66 6.59 0.07 11.55
CA LEU A 66 7.37 1.31 11.68
C LEU A 66 8.20 1.62 10.44
N ALA A 67 8.83 0.61 9.84
CA ALA A 67 9.61 0.77 8.62
C ALA A 67 8.73 1.24 7.44
N ASN A 68 7.53 0.66 7.29
CA ASN A 68 6.56 1.06 6.28
C ASN A 68 6.11 2.52 6.46
N ASP A 69 5.85 2.93 7.69
CA ASP A 69 5.49 4.32 7.98
C ASP A 69 6.63 5.30 7.74
N ASN A 70 7.86 4.92 8.07
CA ASN A 70 9.06 5.67 7.73
C ASN A 70 9.21 5.82 6.22
N ALA A 71 9.04 4.74 5.45
CA ALA A 71 9.10 4.76 4.00
C ALA A 71 8.05 5.72 3.40
N ARG A 72 6.80 5.65 3.88
CA ARG A 72 5.73 6.56 3.44
C ARG A 72 6.05 8.02 3.75
N ARG A 73 6.58 8.31 4.94
CA ARG A 73 7.03 9.66 5.33
C ARG A 73 8.17 10.15 4.42
N ALA A 74 9.16 9.31 4.20
CA ALA A 74 10.29 9.59 3.32
C ALA A 74 9.82 9.86 1.89
N ASP A 75 8.89 9.07 1.35
CA ASP A 75 8.36 9.29 0.01
C ASP A 75 7.57 10.59 -0.12
N ARG A 76 6.80 10.98 0.91
CA ARG A 76 6.15 12.30 0.93
C ARG A 76 7.16 13.43 0.96
N ALA A 77 8.21 13.31 1.78
CA ALA A 77 9.29 14.28 1.86
C ALA A 77 10.05 14.39 0.52
N LYS A 78 10.39 13.25 -0.11
CA LYS A 78 11.03 13.19 -1.44
C LYS A 78 10.17 13.89 -2.50
N ARG A 79 8.86 13.63 -2.53
CA ARG A 79 7.93 14.32 -3.45
C ARG A 79 7.91 15.82 -3.21
N ALA A 80 7.88 16.26 -1.95
CA ALA A 80 7.90 17.68 -1.61
C ALA A 80 9.21 18.36 -2.03
N ALA A 81 10.36 17.73 -1.76
CA ALA A 81 11.67 18.25 -2.15
C ALA A 81 11.82 18.33 -3.68
N ARG A 82 11.41 17.28 -4.40
CA ARG A 82 11.47 17.25 -5.88
C ARG A 82 10.67 18.38 -6.54
N LYS A 83 9.53 18.79 -5.98
CA LYS A 83 8.76 19.94 -6.51
C LYS A 83 9.58 21.22 -6.61
N VAL A 84 10.57 21.40 -5.74
CA VAL A 84 11.49 22.54 -5.75
C VAL A 84 12.69 22.22 -6.65
N LEU A 85 13.38 21.10 -6.40
CA LEU A 85 14.64 20.77 -7.07
C LEU A 85 14.48 20.50 -8.58
N ASP A 86 13.35 19.96 -9.02
CA ASP A 86 13.11 19.69 -10.44
C ASP A 86 12.96 20.97 -11.27
N ARG A 87 12.73 22.13 -10.65
CA ARG A 87 12.61 23.43 -11.33
C ARG A 87 13.91 24.23 -11.39
N LEU A 88 14.94 23.80 -10.69
CA LEU A 88 16.22 24.50 -10.66
C LEU A 88 17.05 24.17 -11.91
N PRO A 89 17.71 25.16 -12.53
CA PRO A 89 18.77 24.87 -13.49
C PRO A 89 19.95 24.18 -12.77
N ALA A 90 20.80 23.51 -13.55
CA ALA A 90 22.04 22.94 -13.03
C ALA A 90 22.93 24.07 -12.46
N GLY A 91 23.56 23.82 -11.31
CA GLY A 91 24.34 24.83 -10.60
C GLY A 91 24.55 24.49 -9.13
N THR A 92 25.24 25.40 -8.41
CA THR A 92 25.51 25.24 -6.97
C THR A 92 24.61 26.17 -6.16
N TYR A 93 23.94 25.60 -5.15
CA TYR A 93 23.01 26.30 -4.25
C TYR A 93 23.45 26.06 -2.79
N GLY A 94 24.19 27.02 -2.23
CA GLY A 94 24.79 26.87 -0.91
C GLY A 94 25.79 25.70 -0.90
N THR A 95 25.53 24.69 -0.08
CA THR A 95 26.36 23.49 0.04
C THR A 95 26.00 22.37 -0.96
N TRP A 96 24.98 22.57 -1.80
CA TRP A 96 24.42 21.52 -2.67
C TRP A 96 24.65 21.81 -4.15
N VAL A 97 25.09 20.80 -4.90
CA VAL A 97 25.26 20.88 -6.36
C VAL A 97 24.08 20.14 -7.04
N VAL A 98 23.47 20.78 -8.03
CA VAL A 98 22.38 20.21 -8.85
C VAL A 98 22.89 19.96 -10.26
N GLU A 99 22.82 18.71 -10.70
CA GLU A 99 23.26 18.27 -12.04
C GLU A 99 22.10 17.63 -12.82
N ARG A 100 22.20 17.67 -14.16
CA ARG A 100 21.23 17.04 -15.07
C ARG A 100 21.96 15.99 -15.91
N VAL A 101 21.92 14.74 -15.46
CA VAL A 101 22.58 13.60 -16.10
C VAL A 101 21.54 12.72 -16.78
N ALA A 102 21.79 12.35 -18.04
CA ALA A 102 20.94 11.40 -18.75
C ALA A 102 21.05 10.00 -18.12
N SER A 103 19.92 9.29 -18.00
CA SER A 103 19.94 7.89 -17.56
C SER A 103 20.56 7.01 -18.64
N SER A 104 21.52 6.16 -18.25
CA SER A 104 22.03 5.10 -19.12
C SER A 104 21.09 3.89 -19.20
N ARG A 105 20.07 3.82 -18.34
CA ARG A 105 19.09 2.73 -18.34
C ARG A 105 18.07 2.93 -19.45
N GLN A 106 17.81 1.86 -20.19
CA GLN A 106 16.74 1.78 -21.18
C GLN A 106 15.55 1.01 -20.60
N ALA A 107 14.34 1.47 -20.90
CA ALA A 107 13.10 0.77 -20.55
C ALA A 107 12.46 0.24 -21.83
N ALA A 108 11.79 -0.91 -21.73
CA ALA A 108 11.06 -1.47 -22.85
C ALA A 108 9.90 -0.56 -23.25
N ASP A 109 9.76 -0.27 -24.54
CA ASP A 109 8.62 0.48 -25.07
C ASP A 109 7.41 -0.46 -25.20
N LEU A 110 6.51 -0.40 -24.22
CA LEU A 110 5.33 -1.25 -24.17
C LEU A 110 4.34 -0.93 -25.29
N ASP A 111 4.29 0.32 -25.77
CA ASP A 111 3.37 0.72 -26.83
C ASP A 111 3.85 0.18 -28.17
N GLN A 112 5.17 0.26 -28.43
CA GLN A 112 5.78 -0.36 -29.58
C GLN A 112 5.63 -1.89 -29.55
N ILE A 113 5.85 -2.53 -28.39
CA ILE A 113 5.65 -3.97 -28.22
C ILE A 113 4.19 -4.35 -28.52
N ARG A 114 3.21 -3.61 -28.01
CA ARG A 114 1.79 -3.85 -28.29
C ARG A 114 1.45 -3.69 -29.77
N ALA A 115 2.01 -2.67 -30.43
CA ALA A 115 1.82 -2.44 -31.86
C ALA A 115 2.33 -3.63 -32.69
N ILE A 116 3.51 -4.15 -32.36
CA ILE A 116 4.10 -5.34 -33.00
C ILE A 116 3.20 -6.57 -32.78
N PHE A 117 2.79 -6.84 -31.53
CA PHE A 117 1.92 -7.99 -31.21
C PHE A 117 0.59 -7.94 -31.97
N LYS A 118 0.00 -6.75 -32.11
CA LYS A 118 -1.21 -6.53 -32.89
C LYS A 118 -0.96 -6.71 -34.40
N ALA A 119 0.12 -6.16 -34.94
CA ALA A 119 0.43 -6.22 -36.37
C ALA A 119 0.69 -7.65 -36.86
N HIS A 120 1.24 -8.50 -35.99
CA HIS A 120 1.57 -9.89 -36.31
C HIS A 120 0.54 -10.91 -35.81
N SER A 121 -0.63 -10.47 -35.33
CA SER A 121 -1.70 -11.34 -34.80
C SER A 121 -1.22 -12.33 -33.72
N LEU A 122 -0.26 -11.92 -32.89
CA LEU A 122 0.38 -12.78 -31.88
C LEU A 122 -0.45 -12.93 -30.59
N GLY A 123 -1.59 -12.24 -30.50
CA GLY A 123 -2.44 -12.24 -29.32
C GLY A 123 -1.96 -11.26 -28.23
N PRO A 124 -2.39 -11.43 -26.97
CA PRO A 124 -2.02 -10.54 -25.87
C PRO A 124 -0.54 -10.69 -25.49
N VAL A 125 0.08 -9.60 -25.01
CA VAL A 125 1.45 -9.62 -24.50
C VAL A 125 1.52 -10.58 -23.30
N PRO A 126 2.40 -11.59 -23.31
CA PRO A 126 2.52 -12.54 -22.22
C PRO A 126 2.96 -11.82 -20.95
N MET A 127 2.15 -11.94 -19.91
CA MET A 127 2.41 -11.35 -18.60
C MET A 127 2.79 -12.45 -17.61
N LYS A 128 3.79 -12.18 -16.77
CA LYS A 128 4.11 -13.04 -15.62
C LYS A 128 3.24 -12.65 -14.44
N THR A 129 2.70 -13.63 -13.73
CA THR A 129 2.02 -13.39 -12.44
C THR A 129 3.05 -12.90 -11.43
N ASN A 130 2.75 -11.77 -10.77
CA ASN A 130 3.59 -11.25 -9.71
C ASN A 130 3.50 -12.14 -8.47
N ALA A 131 4.58 -12.19 -7.69
CA ALA A 131 4.58 -12.90 -6.42
C ALA A 131 3.57 -12.30 -5.43
N PRO A 132 3.01 -13.11 -4.50
CA PRO A 132 2.13 -12.62 -3.45
C PRO A 132 2.78 -11.53 -2.61
N SER A 133 1.99 -10.54 -2.18
CA SER A 133 2.47 -9.48 -1.29
C SER A 133 2.17 -9.80 0.16
N LEU A 134 3.19 -9.73 1.03
CA LEU A 134 3.02 -9.86 2.48
C LEU A 134 2.22 -8.67 3.04
N LYS A 135 1.13 -8.96 3.76
CA LYS A 135 0.31 -7.95 4.45
C LYS A 135 0.17 -8.31 5.91
N VAL A 136 0.83 -7.54 6.77
CA VAL A 136 0.73 -7.67 8.24
C VAL A 136 -0.23 -6.61 8.78
N ARG A 137 -1.17 -7.01 9.63
CA ARG A 137 -2.11 -6.14 10.33
C ARG A 137 -2.20 -6.57 11.79
N ARG A 138 -2.41 -5.62 12.69
CA ARG A 138 -2.68 -5.92 14.10
C ARG A 138 -4.05 -6.57 14.23
N ALA A 139 -4.13 -7.70 14.91
CA ALA A 139 -5.41 -8.34 15.21
C ALA A 139 -6.21 -7.47 16.19
N GLU A 140 -7.51 -7.35 15.96
CA GLU A 140 -8.45 -6.77 16.92
C GLU A 140 -8.79 -7.85 17.95
N ILE A 141 -8.54 -7.56 19.23
CA ILE A 141 -8.87 -8.49 20.32
C ILE A 141 -10.30 -8.20 20.74
N VAL A 142 -11.23 -9.04 20.29
CA VAL A 142 -12.59 -9.08 20.87
C VAL A 142 -12.48 -9.89 22.17
N PRO A 143 -12.75 -9.31 23.35
CA PRO A 143 -12.76 -10.09 24.59
C PRO A 143 -13.84 -11.17 24.47
N ALA A 144 -13.47 -12.42 24.71
CA ALA A 144 -14.43 -13.50 24.83
C ALA A 144 -15.27 -13.23 26.09
N ASP A 145 -16.58 -13.04 25.92
CA ASP A 145 -17.51 -13.08 27.05
C ASP A 145 -17.36 -14.46 27.74
N PRO A 146 -17.10 -14.51 29.06
CA PRO A 146 -16.88 -15.76 29.78
C PRO A 146 -18.13 -16.66 29.89
N THR A 147 -19.29 -16.21 29.42
CA THR A 147 -20.58 -16.88 29.62
C THR A 147 -20.79 -18.10 28.70
N THR A 148 -20.01 -18.26 27.64
CA THR A 148 -20.21 -19.37 26.68
C THR A 148 -19.43 -20.64 27.03
N ALA A 149 -18.50 -20.59 27.99
CA ALA A 149 -17.69 -21.75 28.38
C ALA A 149 -18.39 -22.72 29.34
N VAL A 150 -19.44 -22.28 30.05
CA VAL A 150 -20.12 -23.11 31.09
C VAL A 150 -21.23 -23.99 30.51
N ALA A 151 -21.67 -23.75 29.26
CA ALA A 151 -22.76 -24.52 28.64
C ALA A 151 -22.32 -25.89 28.07
N ALA A 152 -21.01 -26.16 27.96
CA ALA A 152 -20.51 -27.41 27.37
C ALA A 152 -20.22 -28.53 28.39
N GLU A 153 -20.23 -28.25 29.70
CA GLU A 153 -19.82 -29.23 30.72
C GLU A 153 -21.01 -29.90 31.45
N LEU A 154 -22.25 -29.42 31.29
CA LEU A 154 -23.43 -29.94 32.01
C LEU A 154 -24.33 -30.90 31.22
N ALA A 155 -23.90 -31.40 30.05
CA ALA A 155 -24.67 -32.37 29.26
C ALA A 155 -24.20 -33.82 29.44
N THR A 156 -23.49 -34.15 30.53
CA THR A 156 -23.10 -35.53 30.83
C THR A 156 -23.14 -35.83 32.33
N VAL A 157 -24.34 -35.83 32.89
CA VAL A 157 -24.75 -36.65 34.05
C VAL A 157 -26.21 -37.05 33.83
#